data_AF-A0A1Q7W5W3-F1
#
_entry.id   AF-A0A1Q7W5W3-F1
#
_cell.length_a   1.000
_cell.length_b   1.000
_cell.length_c   1.000
_cell.angle_alpha   90.00
_cell.angle_beta   90.00
_cell.angle_gamma   90.00
#
_symmetry.space_group_name_H-M   'P 1'
#
loop_
_entity.id
_entity.type
_entity.pdbx_description
1 polymer ?
#
loop_
_entity_poly.entity_id
_entity_poly.type
_entity_poly.pdbx_seq_one_letter_code
_entity_poly.pdbx_strand_id
1 'polypeptide(L)'
;MIRRTRVRHGLTQAALAERLAQVSGNESVSRDQVARWERGGRVPSAYWRQWLAPVLEVPPGQLDWAARCARAVRLLGDEAGIAERYL
;
A
#
# COMPACT_ATOMS: atom_id res chain seq x y z
N MET A 1 -5.82 3.29 3.63
CA MET A 1 -5.47 4.67 3.25
C MET A 1 -5.35 4.84 1.73
N ILE A 2 -4.45 4.11 1.06
CA ILE A 2 -4.23 4.19 -0.41
C ILE A 2 -5.54 4.23 -1.23
N ARG A 3 -6.45 3.27 -1.03
CA ARG A 3 -7.76 3.24 -1.72
C ARG A 3 -8.55 4.54 -1.55
N ARG A 4 -8.65 5.04 -0.31
CA ARG A 4 -9.42 6.25 0.01
C ARG A 4 -8.82 7.47 -0.69
N THR A 5 -7.49 7.59 -0.70
CA THR A 5 -6.81 8.70 -1.37
C THR A 5 -6.97 8.59 -2.89
N ARG A 6 -6.69 7.42 -3.48
CA ARG A 6 -6.89 7.15 -4.90
C ARG A 6 -8.29 7.55 -5.39
N VAL A 7 -9.34 7.10 -4.69
CA VAL A 7 -10.73 7.41 -5.06
C VAL A 7 -11.01 8.92 -4.98
N ARG A 8 -10.41 9.62 -4.01
CA ARG A 8 -10.55 11.09 -3.89
C ARG A 8 -9.95 11.84 -5.08
N HIS A 9 -8.87 11.32 -5.68
CA HIS A 9 -8.29 11.86 -6.90
C HIS A 9 -8.98 11.35 -8.18
N GLY A 10 -10.11 10.63 -8.06
CA GLY A 10 -10.84 10.10 -9.23
C GLY A 10 -10.08 9.02 -10.00
N LEU A 11 -9.02 8.45 -9.43
CA LEU A 11 -8.17 7.49 -10.13
C LEU A 11 -8.75 6.08 -10.03
N THR A 12 -8.68 5.30 -11.11
CA THR A 12 -8.86 3.84 -11.06
C THR A 12 -7.58 3.17 -10.56
N GLN A 13 -7.63 1.89 -10.17
CA GLN A 13 -6.41 1.15 -9.78
C GLN A 13 -5.41 1.03 -10.94
N ALA A 14 -5.90 0.90 -12.18
CA ALA A 14 -5.06 0.87 -13.38
C ALA A 14 -4.41 2.24 -13.63
N ALA A 15 -5.17 3.33 -13.55
CA ALA A 15 -4.64 4.67 -13.70
C ALA A 15 -3.57 5.01 -12.64
N LEU A 16 -3.74 4.51 -11.41
CA LEU A 16 -2.70 4.65 -10.38
C LEU A 16 -1.44 3.87 -10.74
N ALA A 17 -1.57 2.63 -11.24
CA ALA A 17 -0.43 1.83 -11.67
C ALA A 17 0.31 2.48 -12.85
N GLU A 18 -0.40 2.99 -13.86
CA GLU A 18 0.19 3.72 -14.99
C GLU A 18 0.96 4.95 -14.55
N ARG A 19 0.35 5.78 -13.67
CA ARG A 19 1.05 6.96 -13.12
C ARG A 19 2.29 6.57 -12.34
N LEU A 20 2.23 5.49 -11.55
CA LEU A 20 3.39 4.98 -10.83
C LEU A 20 4.50 4.54 -11.80
N ALA A 21 4.15 3.77 -12.84
CA ALA A 21 5.11 3.34 -13.85
C ALA A 21 5.81 4.53 -14.52
N GLN A 22 5.04 5.57 -14.88
CA GLN A 22 5.54 6.80 -15.47
C GLN A 22 6.51 7.54 -14.56
N VAL A 23 6.16 7.77 -13.29
CA VAL A 23 7.02 8.55 -12.38
C VAL A 23 8.22 7.76 -11.86
N SER A 24 8.09 6.45 -11.70
CA SER A 24 9.17 5.61 -11.16
C SER A 24 10.08 5.03 -12.23
N GLY A 25 9.71 5.14 -13.51
CA GLY A 25 10.39 4.48 -14.63
C GLY A 25 10.34 2.95 -14.56
N ASN A 26 9.40 2.39 -13.80
CA ASN A 26 9.33 0.96 -13.52
C ASN A 26 7.98 0.39 -13.93
N GLU A 27 7.94 -0.22 -15.11
CA GLU A 27 6.74 -0.80 -15.73
C GLU A 27 6.26 -2.09 -15.03
N SER A 28 7.03 -2.64 -14.09
CA SER A 28 6.62 -3.85 -13.35
C SER A 28 5.46 -3.60 -12.36
N VAL A 29 5.14 -2.34 -12.07
CA VAL A 29 3.98 -2.01 -11.22
C VAL A 29 2.68 -2.28 -11.97
N SER A 30 1.82 -3.08 -11.36
CA SER A 30 0.56 -3.50 -11.97
C SER A 30 -0.65 -3.11 -11.14
N ARG A 31 -1.81 -3.06 -11.80
CA ARG A 31 -3.11 -2.90 -11.17
C ARG A 31 -3.33 -3.90 -10.02
N ASP A 32 -2.88 -5.14 -10.16
CA ASP A 32 -3.01 -6.16 -9.12
C ASP A 32 -2.08 -5.93 -7.94
N GLN A 33 -0.89 -5.38 -8.18
CA GLN A 33 -0.02 -4.93 -7.10
C GLN A 33 -0.70 -3.83 -6.28
N VAL A 34 -1.30 -2.84 -6.95
CA VAL A 34 -2.11 -1.79 -6.31
C VAL A 34 -3.28 -2.41 -5.54
N ALA A 35 -4.03 -3.34 -6.12
CA ALA A 35 -5.16 -4.00 -5.46
C ALA A 35 -4.73 -4.76 -4.20
N ARG A 36 -3.55 -5.37 -4.18
CA ARG A 36 -2.98 -6.03 -2.98
C ARG A 36 -2.65 -5.03 -1.88
N TRP A 37 -2.12 -3.86 -2.23
CA TRP A 37 -1.86 -2.80 -1.25
C TRP A 37 -3.15 -2.24 -0.65
N GLU A 38 -4.19 -2.07 -1.45
CA GLU A 38 -5.48 -1.54 -1.00
C GLU A 38 -6.20 -2.46 -0.03
N ARG A 39 -6.11 -3.78 -0.26
CA ARG A 39 -6.74 -4.80 0.58
C ARG A 39 -5.92 -5.16 1.83
N GLY A 40 -4.72 -4.59 1.98
CA GLY A 40 -3.82 -4.95 3.08
C GLY A 40 -3.12 -6.30 2.92
N GLY A 41 -3.27 -6.97 1.77
CA GLY A 41 -2.62 -8.24 1.46
C GLY A 41 -1.09 -8.11 1.41
N ARG A 42 -0.58 -6.93 1.02
CA ARG A 42 0.84 -6.59 1.07
C ARG A 42 1.04 -5.13 1.47
N VAL A 43 2.03 -4.85 2.33
CA VAL A 43 2.46 -3.48 2.63
C VAL A 43 3.44 -3.02 1.53
N PRO A 44 3.24 -1.84 0.89
CA PRO A 44 4.20 -1.31 -0.08
C PRO A 44 5.59 -1.15 0.55
N SER A 45 6.65 -1.47 -0.19
CA SER A 45 8.04 -1.26 0.23
C SER A 45 8.37 0.24 0.35
N ALA A 46 9.49 0.58 0.98
CA ALA A 46 9.94 1.99 1.07
C ALA A 46 10.07 2.63 -0.33
N TYR A 47 10.65 1.88 -1.28
CA TYR A 47 10.76 2.29 -2.69
C TYR A 47 9.40 2.63 -3.33
N TRP A 48 8.32 1.88 -3.05
CA TRP A 48 7.01 2.23 -3.61
C TRP A 48 6.35 3.38 -2.87
N ARG A 49 6.61 3.54 -1.57
CA ARG A 49 6.03 4.65 -0.78
C ARG A 49 6.55 6.02 -1.19
N GLN A 50 7.84 6.13 -1.57
CA GLN A 50 8.39 7.39 -2.10
C GLN A 50 7.69 7.84 -3.40
N TRP A 51 7.22 6.91 -4.25
CA TRP A 51 6.50 7.22 -5.49
C TRP A 51 5.00 7.39 -5.28
N LEU A 52 4.42 6.62 -4.35
CA LEU A 52 3.01 6.77 -3.97
C LEU A 52 2.72 8.13 -3.35
N ALA A 53 3.64 8.69 -2.57
CA ALA A 53 3.46 9.99 -1.90
C ALA A 53 3.13 11.12 -2.90
N PRO A 54 3.96 11.41 -3.91
CA PRO A 54 3.65 12.45 -4.89
C PRO A 54 2.45 12.10 -5.78
N VAL A 55 2.28 10.84 -6.20
CA VAL A 55 1.16 10.45 -7.09
C VAL A 55 -0.20 10.53 -6.40
N LEU A 56 -0.24 10.28 -5.09
CA LEU A 56 -1.45 10.40 -4.27
C LEU A 56 -1.53 11.75 -3.54
N GLU A 57 -0.61 12.66 -3.81
CA GLU A 57 -0.55 14.00 -3.20
C GLU A 57 -0.68 13.97 -1.66
N VAL A 58 0.03 13.03 -1.02
CA VAL A 58 0.07 12.88 0.45
C VAL A 58 1.49 13.06 0.97
N PRO A 59 1.65 13.59 2.20
CA PRO A 59 2.95 13.65 2.86
C PRO A 59 3.58 12.25 2.96
N PRO A 60 4.87 12.06 2.60
CA PRO A 60 5.53 10.74 2.65
C PRO A 60 5.43 10.05 4.01
N GLY A 61 5.56 10.82 5.10
CA GLY A 61 5.45 10.30 6.47
C GLY A 61 4.09 9.66 6.78
N GLN A 62 3.02 10.05 6.09
CA GLN A 62 1.71 9.44 6.26
C GLN A 62 1.69 7.99 5.73
N LEU A 63 2.35 7.73 4.60
CA LEU A 63 2.47 6.38 4.05
C LEU A 63 3.39 5.50 4.88
N ASP A 64 4.49 6.05 5.40
CA ASP A 64 5.38 5.33 6.31
C ASP A 64 4.69 4.96 7.62
N TRP A 65 3.94 5.89 8.22
CA TRP A 65 3.16 5.61 9.42
C TRP A 65 2.11 4.52 9.16
N ALA A 66 1.35 4.62 8.07
CA ALA A 66 0.36 3.60 7.72
C ALA A 66 1.02 2.23 7.46
N ALA A 67 2.20 2.19 6.87
CA ALA A 67 2.96 0.95 6.67
C ALA A 67 3.42 0.34 7.99
N ARG A 68 3.88 1.15 8.96
CA ARG A 68 4.23 0.70 10.30
C ARG A 68 3.02 0.11 11.03
N CYS A 69 1.89 0.81 11.02
CA CYS A 69 0.65 0.31 11.63
C CYS A 69 0.18 -1.00 10.99
N ALA A 70 0.20 -1.09 9.64
CA ALA A 70 -0.22 -2.30 8.95
C ALA A 70 0.68 -3.52 9.28
N ARG A 71 1.99 -3.32 9.46
CA ARG A 71 2.89 -4.40 9.89
C ARG A 71 2.62 -4.83 11.34
N ALA A 72 2.40 -3.87 12.25
CA ALA A 72 2.08 -4.17 13.64
C ALA A 72 0.78 -4.97 13.76
N VAL A 73 -0.27 -4.59 13.03
CA VAL A 73 -1.55 -5.33 13.01
C VAL A 73 -1.36 -6.76 12.51
N ARG A 74 -0.50 -6.99 11.52
CA ARG A 74 -0.20 -8.34 11.03
C ARG A 74 0.53 -9.18 12.06
N LEU A 75 1.55 -8.61 12.71
CA LEU A 75 2.27 -9.31 13.77
C LEU A 75 1.31 -9.75 14.90
N LEU A 76 0.43 -8.86 15.34
CA LEU A 76 -0.56 -9.18 16.37
C LEU A 76 -1.58 -10.23 15.91
N GLY A 77 -2.01 -10.18 14.65
CA GLY A 77 -2.91 -11.18 14.09
C GLY A 77 -2.26 -12.55 13.94
N ASP A 78 -0.98 -12.58 13.56
CA ASP A 78 -0.19 -13.81 13.45
C ASP A 78 0.05 -14.42 14.86
N GLU A 79 0.36 -13.61 15.87
CA GLU A 79 0.50 -14.06 17.26
C GLU A 79 -0.81 -14.63 17.83
N ALA A 80 -1.95 -13.98 17.56
CA ALA A 80 -3.26 -14.48 17.97
C ALA A 80 -3.60 -15.82 17.30
N GLY A 81 -3.32 -15.96 16.00
CA GLY A 81 -3.55 -17.21 15.28
C GLY A 81 -2.60 -18.35 15.68
N ILE A 82 -1.39 -18.01 16.15
CA ILE A 82 -0.49 -18.98 16.78
C ILE A 82 -1.06 -19.42 18.13
N ALA A 83 -1.46 -18.48 19.00
CA ALA A 83 -2.01 -18.80 20.32
C ALA A 83 -3.27 -19.67 20.23
N GLU A 84 -4.18 -19.40 19.29
CA GLU A 84 -5.40 -20.20 19.07
C GLU A 84 -5.12 -21.62 18.56
N ARG A 85 -3.96 -21.86 17.93
CA ARG A 85 -3.57 -23.20 17.45
C ARG A 85 -3.00 -24.10 18.56
N TYR A 86 -2.59 -23.52 19.69
CA TYR A 86 -1.96 -24.23 20.81
C TYR A 86 -2.85 -24.34 22.06
N LEU A 87 -4.12 -23.93 21.96
CA LEU A 87 -5.17 -24.11 22.97
C LEU A 87 -6.21 -25.11 22.47
#